data_AF-G3GXN8-F1
#
_entry.id   AF-G3GXN8-F1
#
_cell.length_a   1.000
_cell.length_b   1.000
_cell.length_c   1.000
_cell.angle_alpha   90.00
_cell.angle_beta   90.00
_cell.angle_gamma   90.00
#
_symmetry.space_group_name_H-M   'P 1'
#
loop_
_entity.id
_entity.type
_entity.pdbx_description
1 polymer ?
#
loop_
_entity_poly.entity_id
_entity_poly.type
_entity_poly.pdbx_seq_one_letter_code
_entity_poly.pdbx_strand_id
1 'polypeptide(L)'
;MLPPNNRRSCAGLLIPLPPGLAFYSVRPHSGSSLRIPAYGVFKNANHRPQHALRFRRTKTWRRPRLHPNPSMHRRVGPAIQIIKKMAGSGAEPQILVQYLVLRKDLSQPPFSWPTGALVAQACHAATAALHLHRDHPYTAAYLQELGRMRKVVLEAADETTLKELAEALQQKNIDHMLWLEQPENIATCIALRPYPKEEVSQYLKKFRLFK
;
A
#
# COMPACT_ATOMS: atom_id res chain seq x y z
N MET A 1 -47.19 18.22 -40.64
CA MET A 1 -46.90 16.78 -40.83
C MET A 1 -45.39 16.60 -40.88
N LEU A 2 -44.81 15.94 -39.87
CA LEU A 2 -43.39 15.58 -39.80
C LEU A 2 -43.29 14.04 -39.81
N PRO A 3 -42.34 13.41 -40.53
CA PRO A 3 -42.06 11.99 -40.43
C PRO A 3 -41.09 11.65 -39.27
N PRO A 4 -40.99 10.37 -38.85
CA PRO A 4 -40.87 10.02 -37.44
C PRO A 4 -39.45 9.73 -36.94
N ASN A 5 -39.40 9.80 -35.61
CA ASN A 5 -38.31 9.58 -34.65
C ASN A 5 -37.77 8.13 -34.69
N ASN A 6 -36.47 7.94 -34.94
CA ASN A 6 -35.83 6.62 -34.94
C ASN A 6 -35.08 6.39 -33.61
N ARG A 7 -35.79 5.84 -32.61
CA ARG A 7 -35.17 5.32 -31.38
C ARG A 7 -34.45 4.02 -31.67
N ARG A 8 -33.12 4.04 -31.68
CA ARG A 8 -32.32 2.81 -31.61
C ARG A 8 -32.37 2.27 -30.18
N SER A 9 -32.95 1.08 -30.06
CA SER A 9 -32.91 0.21 -28.90
C SER A 9 -31.50 -0.37 -28.77
N CYS A 10 -30.78 -0.03 -27.70
CA CYS A 10 -29.60 -0.77 -27.28
C CYS A 10 -30.06 -1.88 -26.34
N ALA A 11 -30.08 -3.11 -26.86
CA ALA A 11 -30.25 -4.33 -26.08
C ALA A 11 -29.08 -4.43 -25.09
N GLY A 12 -29.41 -4.41 -23.78
CA GLY A 12 -28.47 -4.64 -22.71
C GLY A 12 -28.02 -6.11 -22.69
N LEU A 13 -26.72 -6.32 -22.77
CA LEU A 13 -26.08 -7.62 -22.57
C LEU A 13 -26.11 -7.92 -21.06
N LEU A 14 -26.93 -8.91 -20.66
CA LEU A 14 -27.11 -9.33 -19.28
C LEU A 14 -26.00 -10.31 -18.89
N ILE A 15 -25.06 -9.90 -18.04
CA ILE A 15 -24.06 -10.79 -17.43
C ILE A 15 -24.60 -11.28 -16.08
N PRO A 16 -24.65 -12.60 -15.80
CA PRO A 16 -25.20 -13.12 -14.56
C PRO A 16 -24.23 -12.90 -13.38
N LEU A 17 -24.72 -12.28 -12.30
CA LEU A 17 -24.01 -12.16 -11.02
C LEU A 17 -24.30 -13.38 -10.12
N PRO A 18 -23.32 -13.84 -9.31
CA PRO A 18 -23.49 -14.97 -8.40
C PRO A 18 -24.42 -14.62 -7.21
N PRO A 19 -25.19 -15.59 -6.67
CA PRO A 19 -26.14 -15.34 -5.59
C PRO A 19 -25.41 -15.25 -4.23
N GLY A 20 -25.67 -14.21 -3.44
CA GLY A 20 -25.13 -14.17 -2.07
C GLY A 20 -25.06 -12.83 -1.34
N LEU A 21 -25.60 -11.72 -1.86
CA LEU A 21 -25.65 -10.46 -1.11
C LEU A 21 -27.07 -9.93 -1.04
N ALA A 22 -27.61 -9.91 0.18
CA ALA A 22 -28.90 -9.33 0.51
C ALA A 22 -28.87 -7.83 0.24
N PHE A 23 -29.72 -7.38 -0.69
CA PHE A 23 -30.03 -5.97 -0.87
C PHE A 23 -30.76 -5.45 0.37
N TYR A 24 -30.16 -4.49 1.07
CA TYR A 24 -30.93 -3.62 1.96
C TYR A 24 -31.63 -2.56 1.13
N SER A 25 -32.92 -2.76 0.91
CA SER A 25 -33.84 -1.77 0.34
C SER A 25 -34.22 -0.76 1.41
N VAL A 26 -33.82 0.50 1.22
CA VAL A 26 -34.35 1.65 1.98
C VAL A 26 -35.46 2.26 1.13
N ARG A 27 -36.71 2.16 1.61
CA ARG A 27 -37.87 2.78 0.97
C ARG A 27 -37.78 4.31 1.04
N PRO A 28 -38.17 5.05 0.00
CA PRO A 28 -38.33 6.49 0.09
C PRO A 28 -39.68 6.82 0.76
N HIS A 29 -39.66 7.64 1.82
CA HIS A 29 -40.86 8.32 2.31
C HIS A 29 -41.01 9.67 1.62
N SER A 30 -42.24 9.92 1.20
CA SER A 30 -42.78 11.12 0.56
C SER A 30 -42.68 12.39 1.42
N GLY A 31 -42.22 13.47 0.78
CA GLY A 31 -42.81 14.82 0.84
C GLY A 31 -42.89 15.56 2.17
N SER A 32 -42.10 16.63 2.30
CA SER A 32 -42.62 17.97 2.59
C SER A 32 -41.53 19.04 2.50
N SER A 33 -41.84 20.06 1.71
CA SER A 33 -41.13 21.32 1.50
C SER A 33 -40.82 22.06 2.81
N LEU A 34 -39.59 22.56 2.97
CA LEU A 34 -39.29 23.73 3.81
C LEU A 34 -37.92 24.35 3.46
N ARG A 35 -38.01 25.48 2.76
CA ARG A 35 -37.20 26.72 2.76
C ARG A 35 -35.78 26.68 3.34
N ILE A 36 -34.84 27.02 2.45
CA ILE A 36 -33.48 27.47 2.73
C ILE A 36 -33.50 28.90 3.31
N PRO A 37 -32.66 29.23 4.31
CA PRO A 37 -32.10 30.56 4.39
C PRO A 37 -30.56 30.57 4.46
N ALA A 38 -30.02 31.43 3.59
CA ALA A 38 -28.79 32.21 3.64
C ALA A 38 -27.65 31.84 4.62
N TYR A 39 -26.46 31.73 4.02
CA TYR A 39 -25.14 31.73 4.65
C TYR A 39 -24.90 33.02 5.46
N GLY A 40 -24.61 32.85 6.75
CA GLY A 40 -24.20 33.90 7.68
C GLY A 40 -22.77 33.68 8.18
N VAL A 41 -21.88 34.57 7.74
CA VAL A 41 -20.66 35.11 8.34
C VAL A 41 -20.10 34.47 9.63
N PHE A 42 -18.82 34.08 9.54
CA PHE A 42 -17.87 33.74 10.61
C PHE A 42 -17.82 34.80 11.73
N LYS A 43 -17.96 34.37 13.00
CA LYS A 43 -17.39 35.07 14.16
C LYS A 43 -16.74 34.07 15.12
N ASN A 44 -15.47 34.36 15.43
CA ASN A 44 -14.62 33.71 16.41
C ASN A 44 -15.13 33.98 17.83
N ALA A 45 -15.19 32.94 18.67
CA ALA A 45 -15.18 33.09 20.12
C ALA A 45 -14.62 31.83 20.80
N ASN A 46 -13.50 32.01 21.48
CA ASN A 46 -12.92 31.07 22.44
C ASN A 46 -13.95 30.69 23.50
N HIS A 47 -14.22 29.39 23.69
CA HIS A 47 -14.45 28.80 25.02
C HIS A 47 -14.39 27.26 24.96
N ARG A 48 -13.51 26.70 25.80
CA ARG A 48 -13.46 25.27 26.14
C ARG A 48 -14.65 24.91 27.04
N PRO A 49 -15.26 23.75 26.83
CA PRO A 49 -15.77 22.95 27.94
C PRO A 49 -15.08 21.58 27.98
N GLN A 50 -14.68 21.20 29.19
CA GLN A 50 -14.24 19.84 29.50
C GLN A 50 -15.49 18.95 29.57
N HIS A 51 -15.55 17.90 28.76
CA HIS A 51 -16.40 16.75 29.05
C HIS A 51 -15.75 15.48 28.48
N ALA A 52 -15.15 14.71 29.38
CA ALA A 52 -14.57 13.41 29.09
C ALA A 52 -15.70 12.39 28.80
N LEU A 53 -15.88 12.04 27.53
CA LEU A 53 -16.67 10.86 27.18
C LEU A 53 -15.84 9.59 27.39
N ARG A 54 -16.23 8.82 28.41
CA ARG A 54 -15.78 7.44 28.64
C ARG A 54 -16.15 6.57 27.44
N PHE A 55 -15.17 6.19 26.64
CA PHE A 55 -15.35 5.20 25.58
C PHE A 55 -15.46 3.80 26.22
N ARG A 56 -16.69 3.29 26.36
CA ARG A 56 -16.94 1.91 26.76
C ARG A 56 -16.45 0.97 25.66
N ARG A 57 -15.39 0.22 25.96
CA ARG A 57 -14.93 -0.96 25.21
C ARG A 57 -16.00 -2.06 25.28
N THR A 58 -16.71 -2.30 24.19
CA THR A 58 -17.37 -3.61 23.97
C THR A 58 -17.40 -3.93 22.47
N LYS A 59 -16.59 -4.92 22.07
CA LYS A 59 -16.89 -5.94 21.06
C LYS A 59 -15.71 -6.91 21.00
N THR A 60 -15.84 -8.00 21.75
CA THR A 60 -14.97 -9.17 21.65
C THR A 60 -15.20 -9.84 20.31
N TRP A 61 -14.23 -9.76 19.41
CA TRP A 61 -14.23 -10.57 18.18
C TRP A 61 -13.87 -12.01 18.53
N ARG A 62 -14.87 -12.89 18.64
CA ARG A 62 -14.64 -14.34 18.69
C ARG A 62 -14.37 -14.83 17.27
N ARG A 63 -13.15 -15.32 17.02
CA ARG A 63 -12.78 -15.99 15.76
C ARG A 63 -13.36 -17.42 15.74
N PRO A 64 -13.82 -17.94 14.60
CA PRO A 64 -14.06 -19.37 14.44
C PRO A 64 -12.75 -20.14 14.53
N ARG A 65 -12.74 -21.25 15.28
CA ARG A 65 -11.64 -22.22 15.29
C ARG A 65 -11.61 -22.95 13.96
N LEU A 66 -10.60 -22.69 13.14
CA LEU A 66 -10.23 -23.55 12.02
C LEU A 66 -9.27 -24.62 12.57
N HIS A 67 -9.66 -25.89 12.45
CA HIS A 67 -8.78 -27.03 12.69
C HIS A 67 -7.84 -27.21 11.47
N PRO A 68 -6.53 -27.40 11.64
CA PRO A 68 -5.65 -27.77 10.54
C PRO A 68 -5.80 -29.26 10.20
N ASN A 69 -6.04 -29.57 8.92
CA ASN A 69 -5.92 -30.92 8.36
C ASN A 69 -4.43 -31.22 8.09
N PRO A 70 -3.85 -32.32 8.63
CA PRO A 70 -2.42 -32.58 8.51
C PRO A 70 -2.10 -33.47 7.30
N SER A 71 -1.84 -32.87 6.14
CA SER A 71 -1.12 -33.57 5.06
C SER A 71 -0.63 -32.61 3.98
N MET A 72 0.54 -31.99 4.18
CA MET A 72 1.38 -31.56 3.05
C MET A 72 2.85 -31.77 3.42
N HIS A 73 3.46 -32.74 2.74
CA HIS A 73 4.88 -33.02 2.83
C HIS A 73 5.71 -31.78 2.49
N ARG A 74 6.52 -31.40 3.47
CA ARG A 74 7.52 -30.33 3.42
C ARG A 74 8.56 -30.63 2.35
N ARG A 75 8.42 -30.05 1.16
CA ARG A 75 9.54 -29.98 0.19
C ARG A 75 10.49 -28.87 0.65
N VAL A 76 11.59 -29.28 1.25
CA VAL A 76 12.73 -28.41 1.58
C VAL A 76 13.45 -28.06 0.27
N GLY A 77 13.08 -26.91 -0.31
CA GLY A 77 13.80 -26.24 -1.40
C GLY A 77 14.93 -25.34 -0.89
N PRO A 78 15.73 -24.70 -1.78
CA PRO A 78 17.17 -24.40 -1.63
C PRO A 78 17.58 -23.33 -0.59
N ALA A 79 16.69 -22.94 0.32
CA ALA A 79 16.99 -21.98 1.39
C ALA A 79 18.17 -22.42 2.29
N ILE A 80 18.41 -23.73 2.42
CA ILE A 80 19.49 -24.30 3.23
C ILE A 80 20.88 -23.94 2.69
N GLN A 81 21.05 -23.73 1.38
CA GLN A 81 22.36 -23.42 0.80
C GLN A 81 22.82 -21.99 1.07
N ILE A 82 21.89 -21.04 1.20
CA ILE A 82 22.20 -19.64 1.51
C ILE A 82 22.68 -19.48 2.96
N ILE A 83 22.03 -20.17 3.91
CA ILE A 83 22.40 -20.14 5.33
C ILE A 83 23.82 -20.70 5.55
N LYS A 84 24.18 -21.77 4.82
CA LYS A 84 25.50 -22.40 4.94
C LYS A 84 26.65 -21.51 4.45
N LYS A 85 26.39 -20.61 3.48
CA LYS A 85 27.38 -19.63 3.00
C LYS A 85 27.60 -18.47 3.99
N MET A 86 26.62 -18.17 4.84
CA MET A 86 26.72 -17.12 5.86
C MET A 86 27.46 -17.56 7.13
N ALA A 87 27.45 -18.85 7.45
CA ALA A 87 28.07 -19.37 8.67
C ALA A 87 29.58 -19.67 8.55
N GLY A 88 30.18 -19.52 7.36
CA GLY A 88 31.56 -19.94 7.06
C GLY A 88 32.58 -18.82 6.87
N SER A 89 32.20 -17.56 7.04
CA SER A 89 33.11 -16.41 6.91
C SER A 89 33.03 -15.61 8.19
N GLY A 90 34.18 -15.29 8.80
CA GLY A 90 34.30 -14.29 9.87
C GLY A 90 33.99 -12.88 9.37
N ALA A 91 32.88 -12.73 8.64
CA ALA A 91 32.42 -11.50 8.03
C ALA A 91 31.72 -10.66 9.11
N GLU A 92 32.19 -9.43 9.25
CA GLU A 92 31.51 -8.38 9.99
C GLU A 92 30.01 -8.33 9.64
N PRO A 93 29.14 -7.96 10.59
CA PRO A 93 27.69 -7.93 10.36
C PRO A 93 27.36 -7.04 9.16
N GLN A 94 26.90 -7.65 8.06
CA GLN A 94 26.54 -6.90 6.86
C GLN A 94 25.39 -5.93 7.16
N ILE A 95 25.57 -4.66 6.81
CA ILE A 95 24.56 -3.62 7.08
C ILE A 95 23.37 -3.84 6.14
N LEU A 96 22.27 -4.34 6.71
CA LEU A 96 21.01 -4.51 6.01
C LEU A 96 20.24 -3.19 5.96
N VAL A 97 19.77 -2.85 4.76
CA VAL A 97 19.01 -1.62 4.50
C VAL A 97 17.77 -1.96 3.69
N GLN A 98 16.66 -1.31 4.01
CA GLN A 98 15.49 -1.30 3.15
C GLN A 98 15.46 0.01 2.36
N TYR A 99 15.55 -0.07 1.03
CA TYR A 99 15.42 1.07 0.15
C TYR A 99 13.97 1.24 -0.30
N LEU A 100 13.53 2.50 -0.31
CA LEU A 100 12.26 2.94 -0.87
C LEU A 100 12.53 4.01 -1.91
N VAL A 101 11.81 3.97 -3.02
CA VAL A 101 11.85 5.00 -4.06
C VAL A 101 10.43 5.51 -4.25
N LEU A 102 10.19 6.75 -3.83
CA LEU A 102 8.88 7.38 -3.79
C LEU A 102 8.80 8.46 -4.88
N ARG A 103 7.68 8.50 -5.58
CA ARG A 103 7.41 9.55 -6.57
C ARG A 103 7.34 10.93 -5.95
N LYS A 104 8.14 11.85 -6.46
CA LYS A 104 8.19 13.23 -5.99
C LYS A 104 7.12 14.12 -6.65
N ASP A 105 6.79 13.87 -7.91
CA ASP A 105 5.77 14.59 -8.67
C ASP A 105 4.38 14.55 -8.00
N LEU A 106 4.06 13.49 -7.25
CA LEU A 106 2.80 13.42 -6.50
C LEU A 106 2.62 14.58 -5.51
N SER A 107 3.71 15.16 -4.99
CA SER A 107 3.66 16.34 -4.11
C SER A 107 3.41 17.66 -4.85
N GLN A 108 3.46 17.64 -6.18
CA GLN A 108 3.38 18.82 -7.03
C GLN A 108 2.07 18.82 -7.84
N PRO A 109 1.65 19.97 -8.40
CA PRO A 109 0.56 19.99 -9.35
C PRO A 109 0.82 19.03 -10.53
N PRO A 110 -0.22 18.32 -11.02
CA PRO A 110 -1.64 18.49 -10.65
C PRO A 110 -2.06 17.69 -9.41
N PHE A 111 -1.25 16.75 -8.91
CA PHE A 111 -1.64 15.84 -7.83
C PHE A 111 -1.75 16.54 -6.47
N SER A 112 -0.74 17.35 -6.13
CA SER A 112 -0.68 18.14 -4.89
C SER A 112 -0.94 17.33 -3.61
N TRP A 113 -0.45 16.09 -3.56
CA TRP A 113 -0.67 15.22 -2.40
C TRP A 113 0.01 15.79 -1.16
N PRO A 114 -0.68 15.76 0.00
CA PRO A 114 -0.05 16.17 1.25
C PRO A 114 1.05 15.20 1.65
N THR A 115 2.07 15.68 2.36
CA THR A 115 3.19 14.86 2.84
C THR A 115 2.74 13.60 3.57
N GLY A 116 1.66 13.69 4.36
CA GLY A 116 1.11 12.53 5.07
C GLY A 116 0.66 11.39 4.13
N ALA A 117 0.09 11.72 2.97
CA ALA A 117 -0.30 10.71 1.97
C ALA A 117 0.94 10.04 1.37
N LEU A 118 1.96 10.82 1.02
CA LEU A 118 3.24 10.30 0.50
C LEU A 118 3.93 9.36 1.50
N VAL A 119 3.94 9.73 2.79
CA VAL A 119 4.46 8.88 3.87
C VAL A 119 3.67 7.57 3.95
N ALA A 120 2.34 7.62 3.88
CA ALA A 120 1.50 6.42 3.90
C ALA A 120 1.85 5.47 2.75
N GLN A 121 2.05 5.97 1.53
CA GLN A 121 2.46 5.16 0.39
C GLN A 121 3.79 4.43 0.62
N ALA A 122 4.80 5.15 1.12
CA ALA A 122 6.07 4.55 1.47
C ALA A 122 5.93 3.48 2.57
N CYS A 123 5.10 3.74 3.60
CA CYS A 123 4.81 2.76 4.64
C CYS A 123 4.12 1.49 4.10
N HIS A 124 3.15 1.65 3.19
CA HIS A 124 2.48 0.53 2.55
C HIS A 124 3.44 -0.30 1.72
N ALA A 125 4.24 0.33 0.85
CA ALA A 125 5.24 -0.35 0.03
C ALA A 125 6.26 -1.11 0.91
N ALA A 126 6.83 -0.45 1.94
CA ALA A 126 7.78 -1.08 2.85
C ALA A 126 7.20 -2.32 3.54
N THR A 127 5.97 -2.20 4.06
CA THR A 127 5.31 -3.26 4.80
C THR A 127 4.97 -4.43 3.88
N ALA A 128 4.49 -4.14 2.66
CA ALA A 128 4.22 -5.16 1.66
C ALA A 128 5.50 -5.91 1.24
N ALA A 129 6.60 -5.21 0.97
CA ALA A 129 7.88 -5.84 0.66
C ALA A 129 8.40 -6.75 1.80
N LEU A 130 8.29 -6.28 3.05
CA LEU A 130 8.64 -7.10 4.21
C LEU A 130 7.75 -8.33 4.35
N HIS A 131 6.45 -8.19 4.10
CA HIS A 131 5.50 -9.30 4.20
C HIS A 131 5.73 -10.36 3.12
N LEU A 132 5.88 -9.93 1.86
CA LEU A 132 6.11 -10.80 0.70
C LEU A 132 7.39 -11.62 0.85
N HIS A 133 8.43 -11.03 1.45
CA HIS A 133 9.74 -11.66 1.61
C HIS A 133 10.09 -11.98 3.07
N ARG A 134 9.09 -12.17 3.93
CA ARG A 134 9.28 -12.37 5.38
C ARG A 134 10.18 -13.56 5.73
N ASP A 135 10.15 -14.59 4.89
CA ASP A 135 10.89 -15.85 5.10
C ASP A 135 12.30 -15.80 4.46
N HIS A 136 12.67 -14.71 3.79
CA HIS A 136 14.02 -14.52 3.27
C HIS A 136 15.02 -14.28 4.43
N PRO A 137 16.21 -14.91 4.43
CA PRO A 137 17.16 -14.81 5.55
C PRO A 137 17.51 -13.36 5.94
N TYR A 138 17.77 -12.50 4.97
CA TYR A 138 18.03 -11.07 5.24
C TYR A 138 16.81 -10.33 5.77
N THR A 139 15.59 -10.66 5.34
CA THR A 139 14.39 -10.03 5.91
C THR A 139 14.20 -10.45 7.36
N ALA A 140 14.37 -11.75 7.65
CA ALA A 140 14.29 -12.27 9.01
C ALA A 140 15.35 -11.62 9.92
N ALA A 141 16.61 -11.57 9.50
CA ALA A 141 17.69 -10.91 10.24
C ALA A 141 17.41 -9.42 10.48
N TYR A 142 16.95 -8.71 9.45
CA TYR A 142 16.59 -7.29 9.55
C TYR A 142 15.46 -7.03 10.57
N LEU A 143 14.52 -7.97 10.72
CA LEU A 143 13.40 -7.88 11.66
C LEU A 143 13.73 -8.42 13.07
N GLN A 144 14.80 -9.19 13.24
CA GLN A 144 15.26 -9.67 14.55
C GLN A 144 15.94 -8.56 15.36
N GLU A 145 16.64 -7.63 14.70
CA GLU A 145 17.34 -6.52 15.35
C GLU A 145 16.70 -5.16 15.03
N LEU A 146 15.49 -4.93 15.55
CA LEU A 146 14.70 -3.73 15.25
C LEU A 146 15.44 -2.41 15.49
N GLY A 147 16.32 -2.35 16.50
CA GLY A 147 17.13 -1.16 16.82
C GLY A 147 18.19 -0.79 15.77
N ARG A 148 18.50 -1.71 14.84
CA ARG A 148 19.49 -1.51 13.77
C ARG A 148 18.85 -1.39 12.38
N MET A 149 17.51 -1.43 12.29
CA MET A 149 16.80 -1.26 11.03
C MET A 149 17.12 0.09 10.39
N ARG A 150 17.62 0.06 9.16
CA ARG A 150 17.83 1.25 8.34
C ARG A 150 16.85 1.27 7.18
N LYS A 151 16.21 2.42 6.97
CA LYS A 151 15.43 2.71 5.76
C LYS A 151 16.05 3.91 5.06
N VAL A 152 16.15 3.84 3.75
CA VAL A 152 16.57 4.96 2.91
C VAL A 152 15.47 5.25 1.92
N VAL A 153 14.94 6.47 1.96
CA VAL A 153 13.88 6.93 1.07
C VAL A 153 14.50 7.82 0.01
N LEU A 154 14.31 7.44 -1.24
CA LEU A 154 14.82 8.11 -2.42
C LEU A 154 13.66 8.69 -3.23
N GLU A 155 13.94 9.70 -4.04
CA GLU A 155 12.96 10.31 -4.95
C GLU A 155 13.10 9.77 -6.38
N ALA A 156 12.00 9.28 -6.96
CA ALA A 156 11.82 9.19 -8.41
C ALA A 156 11.13 10.47 -8.90
N ALA A 157 11.54 10.95 -10.07
CA ALA A 157 10.96 12.17 -10.64
C ALA A 157 9.45 12.01 -10.91
N ASP A 158 9.07 10.90 -11.55
CA ASP A 158 7.72 10.62 -12.01
C ASP A 158 7.43 9.10 -12.07
N GLU A 159 6.24 8.75 -12.56
CA GLU A 159 5.83 7.36 -12.71
C GLU A 159 6.67 6.56 -13.71
N THR A 160 7.08 7.19 -14.80
CA THR A 160 7.90 6.56 -15.84
C THR A 160 9.23 6.11 -15.26
N THR A 161 9.93 7.03 -14.59
CA THR A 161 11.20 6.75 -13.91
C THR A 161 11.05 5.63 -12.88
N LEU A 162 9.92 5.61 -12.15
CA LEU A 162 9.64 4.57 -11.17
C LEU A 162 9.43 3.19 -11.84
N LYS A 163 8.66 3.13 -12.93
CA LYS A 163 8.42 1.88 -13.67
C LYS A 163 9.68 1.34 -14.35
N GLU A 164 10.51 2.21 -14.93
CA GLU A 164 11.82 1.82 -15.45
C GLU A 164 12.72 1.20 -14.37
N LEU A 165 12.68 1.75 -13.14
CA LEU A 165 13.38 1.14 -12.01
C LEU A 165 12.82 -0.25 -11.69
N ALA A 166 11.50 -0.42 -11.64
CA ALA A 166 10.89 -1.73 -11.38
C ALA A 166 11.36 -2.77 -12.41
N GLU A 167 11.32 -2.43 -13.70
CA GLU A 167 11.78 -3.30 -14.78
C GLU A 167 13.27 -3.64 -14.65
N ALA A 168 14.12 -2.64 -14.36
CA ALA A 168 15.55 -2.86 -14.15
C ALA A 168 15.82 -3.79 -12.96
N LEU A 169 15.10 -3.61 -11.84
CA LEU A 169 15.22 -4.48 -10.66
C LEU A 169 14.76 -5.90 -10.99
N GLN A 170 13.64 -6.04 -11.71
CA GLN A 170 13.13 -7.34 -12.15
C GLN A 170 14.13 -8.08 -13.05
N GLN A 171 14.70 -7.40 -14.05
CA GLN A 171 15.73 -7.97 -14.94
C GLN A 171 16.99 -8.43 -14.20
N LYS A 172 17.29 -7.82 -13.05
CA LYS A 172 18.43 -8.16 -12.20
C LYS A 172 18.07 -9.12 -11.07
N ASN A 173 16.84 -9.64 -11.03
CA ASN A 173 16.31 -10.52 -9.98
C ASN A 173 16.45 -9.90 -8.58
N ILE A 174 16.20 -8.59 -8.48
CA ILE A 174 16.12 -7.89 -7.20
C ILE A 174 14.66 -7.85 -6.76
N ASP A 175 14.37 -8.55 -5.67
CA ASP A 175 13.07 -8.64 -5.02
C ASP A 175 12.60 -7.24 -4.56
N HIS A 176 11.45 -6.83 -5.06
CA HIS A 176 10.86 -5.53 -4.77
C HIS A 176 9.32 -5.58 -4.86
N MET A 177 8.69 -4.60 -4.22
CA MET A 177 7.27 -4.31 -4.30
C MET A 177 7.08 -2.99 -5.04
N LEU A 178 6.29 -3.01 -6.11
CA LEU A 178 5.72 -1.81 -6.73
C LEU A 178 4.33 -1.56 -6.12
N TRP A 179 4.19 -0.50 -5.34
CA TRP A 179 2.93 -0.13 -4.71
C TRP A 179 2.09 0.73 -5.65
N LEU A 180 0.84 0.31 -5.85
CA LEU A 180 -0.14 0.98 -6.69
C LEU A 180 -1.25 1.55 -5.81
N GLU A 181 -1.52 2.84 -5.91
CA GLU A 181 -2.66 3.46 -5.20
C GLU A 181 -3.96 3.18 -5.94
N GLN A 182 -5.01 2.85 -5.18
CA GLN A 182 -6.36 2.61 -5.68
C GLN A 182 -7.27 3.82 -5.39
N PRO A 183 -8.32 4.07 -6.20
CA PRO A 183 -8.80 3.24 -7.33
C PRO A 183 -8.12 3.51 -8.69
N GLU A 184 -7.31 4.55 -8.81
CA GLU A 184 -6.73 4.97 -10.10
C GLU A 184 -5.62 4.05 -10.63
N ASN A 185 -5.12 3.15 -9.78
CA ASN A 185 -4.06 2.19 -10.09
C ASN A 185 -2.74 2.84 -10.54
N ILE A 186 -2.38 3.96 -9.92
CA ILE A 186 -1.14 4.68 -10.23
C ILE A 186 0.01 4.15 -9.38
N ALA A 187 1.19 3.95 -9.97
CA ALA A 187 2.36 3.54 -9.20
C ALA A 187 2.88 4.69 -8.36
N THR A 188 3.02 4.52 -7.04
CA THR A 188 3.42 5.61 -6.13
C THR A 188 4.80 5.40 -5.52
N CYS A 189 5.14 4.16 -5.16
CA CYS A 189 6.38 3.84 -4.47
C CYS A 189 6.90 2.45 -4.85
N ILE A 190 8.21 2.29 -4.93
CA ILE A 190 8.87 0.99 -4.89
C ILE A 190 9.49 0.81 -3.50
N ALA A 191 9.41 -0.41 -2.96
CA ALA A 191 10.21 -0.81 -1.81
C ALA A 191 10.91 -2.13 -2.09
N LEU A 192 12.21 -2.18 -1.87
CA LEU A 192 12.94 -3.45 -1.88
C LEU A 192 12.64 -4.19 -0.57
N ARG A 193 12.84 -5.51 -0.55
CA ARG A 193 13.07 -6.18 0.73
C ARG A 193 14.39 -5.70 1.37
N PRO A 194 14.70 -6.05 2.62
CA PRO A 194 16.03 -5.80 3.17
C PRO A 194 17.13 -6.51 2.35
N TYR A 195 18.20 -5.76 2.07
CA TYR A 195 19.41 -6.22 1.37
C TYR A 195 20.66 -5.68 2.05
N PRO A 196 21.81 -6.38 1.92
CA PRO A 196 23.11 -5.75 2.10
C PRO A 196 23.23 -4.56 1.16
N LYS A 197 23.67 -3.42 1.68
CA LYS A 197 23.72 -2.17 0.93
C LYS A 197 24.53 -2.31 -0.36
N GLU A 198 25.63 -3.04 -0.29
CA GLU A 198 26.59 -3.25 -1.36
C GLU A 198 25.97 -3.99 -2.56
N GLU A 199 24.99 -4.89 -2.32
CA GLU A 199 24.32 -5.65 -3.38
C GLU A 199 23.41 -4.78 -4.27
N VAL A 200 22.77 -3.76 -3.68
CA VAL A 200 21.69 -3.01 -4.36
C VAL A 200 22.01 -1.54 -4.65
N SER A 201 22.99 -0.96 -3.97
CA SER A 201 23.32 0.47 -4.08
C SER A 201 23.63 0.93 -5.51
N GLN A 202 24.25 0.07 -6.33
CA GLN A 202 24.59 0.40 -7.72
C GLN A 202 23.37 0.74 -8.60
N TYR A 203 22.20 0.15 -8.31
CA TYR A 203 20.96 0.39 -9.05
C TYR A 203 20.26 1.67 -8.60
N LEU A 204 20.56 2.13 -7.38
CA LEU A 204 19.84 3.20 -6.70
C LEU A 204 20.62 4.52 -6.63
N LYS A 205 21.93 4.50 -6.92
CA LYS A 205 22.83 5.68 -6.83
C LYS A 205 22.40 6.89 -7.67
N LYS A 206 21.62 6.68 -8.73
CA LYS A 206 21.11 7.76 -9.59
C LYS A 206 19.96 8.55 -8.95
N PHE A 207 19.30 7.99 -7.94
CA PHE A 207 18.20 8.64 -7.23
C PHE A 207 18.72 9.41 -6.02
N ARG A 208 18.14 10.58 -5.76
CA ARG A 208 18.49 11.43 -4.62
C ARG A 208 17.68 11.04 -3.40
N LEU A 209 18.12 11.47 -2.21
CA LEU A 209 17.30 11.36 -0.99
C LEU A 209 16.01 12.16 -1.17
N PHE A 210 14.89 11.57 -0.76
CA PHE A 210 13.59 12.24 -0.79
C PHE A 210 13.59 13.41 0.20
N LYS A 211 13.20 14.60 -0.27
CA LYS A 211 13.11 15.84 0.51
C LYS A 211 11.68 16.34 0.62
#